data_AF-A0A2K0A904-F1
#
_entry.id   AF-A0A2K0A904-F1
#
_cell.length_a   1.000
_cell.length_b   1.000
_cell.length_c   1.000
_cell.angle_alpha   90.00
_cell.angle_beta   90.00
_cell.angle_gamma   90.00
#
_symmetry.space_group_name_H-M   'P 1'
#
loop_
_entity.id
_entity.type
_entity.pdbx_description
1 polymer ?
#
loop_
_entity_poly.entity_id
_entity_poly.type
_entity_poly.pdbx_seq_one_letter_code
_entity_poly.pdbx_strand_id
1 'polypeptide(L)'
;MSRKTYEKAANINGMFNVLEQQIIHSKDMALFRSEFFYVNHEHRENFEALLVYYGENSVNPIVNGACYILALPEIFNKVDVFESDLPFSWVYDENGITETMQSISVPLQYLIAAALEVTDVTLFKPSGFTMGMNNWNIAQMRIFWQYSAIVRQEAL
;
A
#
# COMPACT_ATOMS: atom_id res chain seq x y z
N MET A 1 -37.50 -14.28 30.91
CA MET A 1 -36.63 -14.53 29.73
C MET A 1 -35.79 -15.77 30.00
N SER A 2 -35.61 -16.67 29.03
CA SER A 2 -34.83 -17.90 29.22
C SER A 2 -33.33 -17.60 29.30
N ARG A 3 -32.54 -18.42 30.01
CA ARG A 3 -31.06 -18.29 30.08
C ARG A 3 -30.40 -18.17 28.68
N LYS A 4 -30.92 -18.90 27.69
CA LYS A 4 -30.50 -18.81 26.28
C LYS A 4 -30.74 -17.43 25.66
N THR A 5 -31.73 -16.68 26.14
CA THR A 5 -32.01 -15.31 25.68
C THR A 5 -30.98 -14.31 26.22
N TYR A 6 -30.53 -14.49 27.47
CA TYR A 6 -29.47 -13.66 28.06
C TYR A 6 -28.10 -13.91 27.43
N GLU A 7 -27.74 -15.18 27.19
CA GLU A 7 -26.48 -15.53 26.51
C GLU A 7 -26.44 -14.97 25.07
N LYS A 8 -27.55 -15.03 24.33
CA LYS A 8 -27.65 -14.39 23.01
C LYS A 8 -27.51 -12.87 23.07
N ALA A 9 -28.17 -12.21 24.03
CA ALA A 9 -28.05 -10.75 24.19
C ALA A 9 -26.62 -10.33 24.56
N ALA A 10 -25.94 -11.08 25.43
CA ALA A 10 -24.55 -10.82 25.80
C ALA A 10 -23.59 -11.00 24.60
N ASN A 11 -23.78 -12.04 23.78
CA ASN A 11 -22.98 -12.25 22.57
C ASN A 11 -23.20 -11.14 21.55
N ILE A 12 -24.45 -10.71 21.35
CA ILE A 12 -24.78 -9.59 20.44
C ILE A 12 -24.11 -8.31 20.91
N ASN A 13 -24.21 -7.98 22.21
CA ASN A 13 -23.56 -6.79 22.77
C ASN A 13 -22.02 -6.85 22.67
N GLY A 14 -21.44 -8.05 22.87
CA GLY A 14 -20.00 -8.26 22.66
C GLY A 14 -19.59 -8.02 21.20
N MET A 15 -20.37 -8.51 20.23
CA MET A 15 -20.14 -8.23 18.82
C MET A 15 -20.25 -6.73 18.49
N PHE A 16 -21.25 -6.02 19.04
CA PHE A 16 -21.38 -4.58 18.84
C PHE A 16 -20.18 -3.79 19.38
N ASN A 17 -19.68 -4.13 20.56
CA ASN A 17 -18.49 -3.49 21.12
C ASN A 17 -17.25 -3.67 20.23
N VAL A 18 -17.05 -4.88 19.68
CA VAL A 18 -15.92 -5.15 18.77
C VAL A 18 -16.05 -4.33 17.48
N LEU A 19 -17.25 -4.29 16.89
CA LEU A 19 -17.52 -3.50 15.69
C LEU A 19 -17.31 -2.00 15.93
N GLU A 20 -17.75 -1.48 17.07
CA GLU A 20 -17.55 -0.09 17.45
C GLU A 20 -16.07 0.25 17.56
N GLN A 21 -15.27 -0.59 18.22
CA GLN A 21 -13.82 -0.42 18.31
C GLN A 21 -13.14 -0.47 16.94
N GLN A 22 -13.56 -1.35 16.03
CA GLN A 22 -13.05 -1.39 14.65
C GLN A 22 -13.38 -0.11 13.87
N ILE A 23 -14.57 0.46 14.06
CA ILE A 23 -14.97 1.72 13.43
C ILE A 23 -14.14 2.90 13.97
N ILE A 24 -13.90 2.94 15.29
CA ILE A 24 -13.08 4.00 15.90
C ILE A 24 -11.64 3.90 15.38
N HIS A 25 -11.04 2.71 15.45
CA HIS A 25 -9.67 2.50 14.99
C HIS A 25 -9.49 2.84 13.50
N SER A 26 -10.44 2.46 12.64
CA SER A 26 -10.34 2.80 11.21
C SER A 26 -10.39 4.31 10.94
N LYS A 27 -11.15 5.08 11.73
CA LYS A 27 -11.17 6.55 11.65
C LYS A 27 -9.85 7.17 12.12
N ASP A 28 -9.28 6.67 13.21
CA ASP A 28 -7.98 7.14 13.71
C ASP A 28 -6.87 6.86 12.69
N MET A 29 -6.89 5.69 12.05
CA MET A 29 -5.95 5.35 10.99
C MET A 29 -6.15 6.23 9.74
N ALA A 30 -7.39 6.55 9.37
CA ALA A 30 -7.66 7.47 8.26
C ALA A 30 -7.16 8.90 8.55
N LEU A 31 -7.29 9.35 9.81
CA LEU A 31 -6.74 10.63 10.25
C LEU A 31 -5.20 10.61 10.17
N PHE A 32 -4.56 9.56 10.69
CA PHE A 32 -3.11 9.40 10.62
C PHE A 32 -2.59 9.40 9.16
N ARG A 33 -3.24 8.64 8.27
CA ARG A 33 -2.90 8.62 6.84
C ARG A 33 -3.09 9.97 6.16
N SER A 34 -3.98 10.83 6.67
CA SER A 34 -4.18 12.16 6.10
C SER A 34 -2.96 13.08 6.24
N GLU A 35 -2.07 12.78 7.19
CA GLU A 35 -0.83 13.54 7.45
C GLU A 35 0.38 13.02 6.67
N PHE A 36 0.22 11.92 5.92
CA PHE A 36 1.30 11.39 5.10
C PHE A 36 1.72 12.38 4.01
N PHE A 37 2.94 12.21 3.53
CA PHE A 37 3.34 12.90 2.33
C PHE A 37 2.57 12.38 1.13
N TYR A 38 2.02 13.28 0.32
CA TYR A 38 1.49 12.97 -1.01
C TYR A 38 2.02 13.98 -2.03
N VAL A 39 2.25 13.54 -3.27
CA VAL A 39 2.70 14.44 -4.35
C VAL A 39 1.64 15.48 -4.71
N ASN A 40 0.36 15.11 -4.60
CA ASN A 40 -0.81 15.95 -4.84
C ASN A 40 -2.06 15.31 -4.19
N HIS A 41 -3.23 15.94 -4.38
CA HIS A 41 -4.50 15.43 -3.85
C HIS A 41 -4.90 14.09 -4.50
N GLU A 42 -4.71 13.95 -5.80
CA GLU A 42 -5.04 12.73 -6.57
C GLU A 42 -4.31 11.51 -6.03
N HIS A 43 -3.03 11.65 -5.68
CA HIS A 43 -2.24 10.59 -5.05
C HIS A 43 -2.90 10.07 -3.76
N ARG A 44 -3.47 10.96 -2.95
CA ARG A 44 -4.17 10.57 -1.72
C ARG A 44 -5.48 9.84 -2.02
N GLU A 45 -6.26 10.34 -2.98
CA GLU A 45 -7.53 9.72 -3.35
C GLU A 45 -7.32 8.32 -3.93
N ASN A 46 -6.33 8.17 -4.81
CA ASN A 46 -5.93 6.89 -5.37
C ASN A 46 -5.48 5.92 -4.28
N PHE A 47 -4.72 6.39 -3.29
CA PHE A 47 -4.24 5.55 -2.19
C PHE A 47 -5.38 5.00 -1.35
N GLU A 48 -6.34 5.85 -0.94
CA GLU A 48 -7.50 5.40 -0.19
C GLU A 48 -8.36 4.43 -1.01
N ALA A 49 -8.51 4.65 -2.32
CA ALA A 49 -9.23 3.71 -3.20
C ALA A 49 -8.53 2.33 -3.26
N LEU A 50 -7.21 2.31 -3.39
CA LEU A 50 -6.43 1.07 -3.42
C LEU A 50 -6.44 0.33 -2.08
N LEU A 51 -6.43 1.04 -0.96
CA LEU A 51 -6.57 0.43 0.36
C LEU A 51 -7.93 -0.26 0.54
N VAL A 52 -8.99 0.28 -0.04
CA VAL A 52 -10.32 -0.36 -0.03
C VAL A 52 -10.31 -1.59 -0.95
N TYR A 53 -9.73 -1.48 -2.14
CA TYR A 53 -9.67 -2.58 -3.11
C TYR A 53 -8.88 -3.78 -2.60
N TYR A 54 -7.66 -3.55 -2.10
CA TYR A 54 -6.82 -4.58 -1.48
C TYR A 54 -7.19 -4.85 0.00
N GLY A 55 -8.37 -4.40 0.45
CA GLY A 55 -8.76 -4.20 1.85
C GLY A 55 -8.76 -5.44 2.76
N GLU A 56 -8.81 -6.65 2.22
CA GLU A 56 -8.61 -7.87 3.02
C GLU A 56 -7.17 -7.98 3.55
N ASN A 57 -6.21 -7.29 2.94
CA ASN A 57 -4.80 -7.23 3.33
C ASN A 57 -4.43 -5.95 4.10
N SER A 58 -5.40 -5.13 4.52
CA SER A 58 -5.17 -3.83 5.19
C SER A 58 -4.32 -3.89 6.47
N VAL A 59 -4.13 -5.09 7.02
CA VAL A 59 -3.24 -5.35 8.17
C VAL A 59 -1.77 -5.46 7.74
N ASN A 60 -1.49 -5.86 6.50
CA ASN A 60 -0.12 -6.08 6.02
C ASN A 60 0.55 -4.75 5.62
N PRO A 61 1.60 -4.31 6.34
CA PRO A 61 2.30 -3.07 6.03
C PRO A 61 2.91 -3.04 4.63
N ILE A 62 3.30 -4.21 4.09
CA ILE A 62 3.89 -4.35 2.76
C ILE A 62 2.85 -4.05 1.68
N VAL A 63 1.63 -4.59 1.82
CA VAL A 63 0.54 -4.33 0.87
C VAL A 63 0.10 -2.87 0.95
N ASN A 64 0.01 -2.30 2.15
CA ASN A 64 -0.26 -0.87 2.33
C ASN A 64 0.82 0.00 1.67
N GLY A 65 2.10 -0.37 1.83
CA GLY A 65 3.21 0.29 1.16
C GLY A 65 3.12 0.19 -0.37
N ALA A 66 2.76 -0.98 -0.90
CA ALA A 66 2.57 -1.19 -2.33
C ALA A 66 1.43 -0.32 -2.88
N CYS A 67 0.29 -0.26 -2.17
CA CYS A 67 -0.83 0.61 -2.51
C CYS A 67 -0.41 2.08 -2.57
N TYR A 68 0.43 2.52 -1.63
CA TYR A 68 0.95 3.89 -1.62
C TYR A 68 1.82 4.20 -2.85
N ILE A 69 2.66 3.26 -3.29
CA ILE A 69 3.46 3.46 -4.52
C ILE A 69 2.57 3.44 -5.78
N LEU A 70 1.65 2.48 -5.88
CA LEU A 70 0.74 2.36 -7.03
C LEU A 70 -0.20 3.56 -7.18
N ALA A 71 -0.54 4.21 -6.07
CA ALA A 71 -1.40 5.38 -6.06
C ALA A 71 -0.80 6.60 -6.77
N LEU A 72 0.52 6.62 -7.01
CA LEU A 72 1.17 7.71 -7.72
C LEU A 72 0.49 7.91 -9.08
N PRO A 73 -0.01 9.12 -9.41
CA PRO A 73 -0.79 9.35 -10.63
C PRO A 73 -0.10 8.90 -11.92
N GLU A 74 1.23 8.98 -11.97
CA GLU A 74 2.03 8.55 -13.13
C GLU A 74 2.01 7.02 -13.35
N ILE A 75 1.73 6.24 -12.29
CA ILE A 75 1.56 4.79 -12.32
C ILE A 75 0.07 4.47 -12.45
N PHE A 76 -0.76 5.00 -11.55
CA PHE A 76 -2.18 4.72 -11.45
C PHE A 76 -2.94 4.95 -12.78
N ASN A 77 -2.59 6.00 -13.52
CA ASN A 77 -3.24 6.33 -14.78
C ASN A 77 -2.72 5.51 -15.99
N LYS A 78 -1.64 4.75 -15.82
CA LYS A 78 -1.03 3.92 -16.89
C LYS A 78 -1.24 2.43 -16.70
N VAL A 79 -1.55 2.00 -15.49
CA VAL A 79 -1.67 0.60 -15.11
C VAL A 79 -3.10 0.34 -14.69
N ASP A 80 -3.70 -0.72 -15.24
CA ASP A 80 -4.97 -1.21 -14.70
C ASP A 80 -4.74 -1.99 -13.40
N VAL A 81 -4.67 -1.23 -12.30
CA VAL A 81 -4.38 -1.74 -10.96
C VAL A 81 -5.53 -2.55 -10.35
N PHE A 82 -6.73 -2.51 -10.94
CA PHE A 82 -7.93 -3.20 -10.46
C PHE A 82 -8.21 -4.53 -11.17
N GLU A 83 -7.44 -4.88 -12.20
CA GLU A 83 -7.49 -6.21 -12.83
C GLU A 83 -6.56 -7.22 -12.14
N SER A 84 -5.63 -6.75 -11.32
CA SER A 84 -4.61 -7.58 -10.68
C SER A 84 -5.02 -8.04 -9.28
N ASP A 85 -4.83 -9.33 -9.00
CA ASP A 85 -5.03 -9.89 -7.65
C ASP A 85 -3.95 -9.44 -6.65
N LEU A 86 -2.73 -9.17 -7.16
CA LEU A 86 -1.59 -8.72 -6.36
C LEU A 86 -1.10 -7.35 -6.85
N PRO A 87 -0.68 -6.43 -5.94
CA PRO A 87 -0.29 -5.07 -6.30
C PRO A 87 0.74 -4.96 -7.44
N PHE A 88 1.72 -5.86 -7.50
CA PHE A 88 2.84 -5.81 -8.45
C PHE A 88 2.88 -6.98 -9.44
N SER A 89 1.78 -7.74 -9.63
CA SER A 89 1.77 -8.86 -10.59
C SER A 89 2.02 -8.44 -12.04
N TRP A 90 1.74 -7.19 -12.39
CA TRP A 90 1.95 -6.64 -13.73
C TRP A 90 3.40 -6.20 -14.00
N VAL A 91 4.29 -6.20 -13.00
CA VAL A 91 5.63 -5.61 -13.12
C VAL A 91 6.61 -6.50 -13.90
N TYR A 92 6.50 -7.82 -13.72
CA TYR A 92 7.38 -8.79 -14.37
C TYR A 92 6.65 -10.08 -14.72
N ASP A 93 7.14 -10.77 -15.74
CA ASP A 93 6.68 -12.07 -16.20
C ASP A 93 7.88 -13.02 -16.41
N GLU A 94 7.63 -14.15 -17.06
CA GLU A 94 8.66 -15.16 -17.40
C GLU A 94 9.77 -14.64 -18.34
N ASN A 95 9.52 -13.55 -19.06
CA ASN A 95 10.47 -12.91 -19.98
C ASN A 95 11.19 -11.71 -19.36
N GLY A 96 10.86 -11.33 -18.11
CA GLY A 96 11.48 -10.24 -17.38
C GLY A 96 10.50 -9.10 -17.10
N ILE A 97 10.97 -7.85 -17.18
CA ILE A 97 10.11 -6.67 -16.93
C ILE A 97 9.10 -6.48 -18.07
N THR A 98 7.83 -6.31 -17.72
CA THR A 98 6.75 -6.14 -18.72
C THR A 98 6.87 -4.81 -19.47
N GLU A 99 6.23 -4.70 -20.63
CA GLU A 99 6.17 -3.45 -21.40
C GLU A 99 5.52 -2.31 -20.58
N THR A 100 4.54 -2.64 -19.74
CA THR A 100 3.89 -1.71 -18.82
C THR A 100 4.91 -1.08 -17.88
N MET A 101 5.76 -1.89 -17.25
CA MET A 101 6.83 -1.41 -16.36
C MET A 101 7.85 -0.55 -17.13
N GLN A 102 8.18 -0.92 -18.37
CA GLN A 102 9.10 -0.15 -19.21
C GLN A 102 8.54 1.23 -19.62
N SER A 103 7.21 1.39 -19.69
CA SER A 103 6.54 2.64 -20.02
C SER A 103 6.53 3.70 -18.89
N ILE A 104 6.90 3.28 -17.68
CA ILE A 104 6.98 4.12 -16.48
C ILE A 104 8.32 4.87 -16.47
N SER A 105 8.38 6.05 -15.85
CA SER A 105 9.61 6.81 -15.75
C SER A 105 10.68 6.05 -14.94
N VAL A 106 11.94 6.12 -15.36
CA VAL A 106 13.06 5.37 -14.76
C VAL A 106 13.16 5.55 -13.22
N PRO A 107 13.01 6.77 -12.65
CA PRO A 107 13.07 6.92 -11.20
C PRO A 107 11.93 6.21 -10.45
N LEU A 108 10.73 6.12 -11.05
CA LEU A 108 9.61 5.38 -10.49
C LEU A 108 9.77 3.87 -10.67
N GLN A 109 10.40 3.43 -11.76
CA GLN A 109 10.79 2.02 -11.90
C GLN A 109 11.70 1.57 -10.75
N TYR A 110 12.63 2.42 -10.31
CA TYR A 110 13.46 2.14 -9.15
C TYR A 110 12.67 2.09 -7.84
N LEU A 111 11.63 2.92 -7.67
CA LEU A 111 10.75 2.86 -6.48
C LEU A 111 9.97 1.55 -6.43
N ILE A 112 9.41 1.12 -7.56
CA ILE A 112 8.69 -0.17 -7.67
C ILE A 112 9.65 -1.33 -7.41
N ALA A 113 10.85 -1.31 -7.99
CA ALA A 113 11.85 -2.35 -7.75
C ALA A 113 12.33 -2.37 -6.30
N ALA A 114 12.56 -1.20 -5.68
CA ALA A 114 12.88 -1.12 -4.25
C ALA A 114 11.73 -1.62 -3.36
N ALA A 115 10.47 -1.46 -3.78
CA ALA A 115 9.34 -2.01 -3.07
C ALA A 115 9.29 -3.54 -3.16
N LEU A 116 9.57 -4.11 -4.33
CA LEU A 116 9.70 -5.56 -4.53
C LEU A 116 10.90 -6.16 -3.76
N GLU A 117 11.99 -5.42 -3.63
CA GLU A 117 13.15 -5.84 -2.85
C GLU A 117 12.82 -6.05 -1.36
N VAL A 118 11.81 -5.36 -0.80
CA VAL A 118 11.33 -5.61 0.58
C VAL A 118 10.74 -7.03 0.71
N THR A 119 10.25 -7.60 -0.38
CA THR A 119 9.72 -8.97 -0.44
C THR A 119 10.76 -9.98 -0.95
N ASP A 120 12.05 -9.63 -0.91
CA ASP A 120 13.17 -10.42 -1.44
C ASP A 120 13.11 -10.69 -2.95
N VAL A 121 12.33 -9.91 -3.71
CA VAL A 121 12.26 -9.99 -5.17
C VAL A 121 13.18 -8.94 -5.79
N THR A 122 14.27 -9.38 -6.41
CA THR A 122 15.25 -8.48 -7.07
C THR A 122 15.11 -8.53 -8.58
N LEU A 123 14.64 -7.43 -9.18
CA LEU A 123 14.48 -7.33 -10.64
C LEU A 123 15.72 -6.76 -11.35
N PHE A 124 16.49 -5.90 -10.68
CA PHE A 124 17.60 -5.17 -11.29
C PHE A 124 18.94 -5.52 -10.64
N LYS A 125 20.01 -5.43 -11.43
CA LYS A 125 21.39 -5.51 -10.97
C LYS A 125 22.22 -4.44 -11.68
N PRO A 126 22.63 -3.33 -11.01
CA PRO A 126 22.46 -2.99 -9.59
C PRO A 126 20.99 -2.86 -9.14
N SER A 127 20.73 -3.04 -7.84
CA SER A 127 19.36 -3.09 -7.30
C SER A 127 18.61 -1.77 -7.48
N GLY A 128 17.27 -1.83 -7.50
CA GLY A 128 16.38 -0.67 -7.53
C GLY A 128 16.67 0.31 -6.40
N PHE A 129 16.89 -0.17 -5.16
CA PHE A 129 17.32 0.68 -4.06
C PHE A 129 18.65 1.39 -4.34
N THR A 130 19.65 0.64 -4.84
CA THR A 130 20.99 1.19 -5.14
C THR A 130 20.92 2.26 -6.23
N MET A 131 20.16 1.98 -7.28
CA MET A 131 19.96 2.92 -8.39
C MET A 131 19.16 4.15 -7.92
N GLY A 132 18.12 3.94 -7.11
CA GLY A 132 17.31 4.99 -6.52
C GLY A 132 18.12 5.96 -5.66
N MET A 133 18.91 5.45 -4.72
CA MET A 133 19.72 6.29 -3.82
C MET A 133 20.72 7.21 -4.54
N ASN A 134 21.16 6.82 -5.74
CA ASN A 134 22.09 7.61 -6.55
C ASN A 134 21.40 8.59 -7.51
N ASN A 135 20.09 8.45 -7.76
CA ASN A 135 19.39 9.16 -8.84
C ASN A 135 18.07 9.84 -8.41
N TRP A 136 17.52 9.55 -7.23
CA TRP A 136 16.28 10.15 -6.78
C TRP A 136 16.42 11.62 -6.41
N ASN A 137 15.49 12.42 -6.91
CA ASN A 137 15.30 13.80 -6.48
C ASN A 137 14.56 13.89 -5.14
N ILE A 138 14.42 15.10 -4.60
CA ILE A 138 13.78 15.34 -3.30
C ILE A 138 12.35 14.80 -3.25
N ALA A 139 11.56 14.94 -4.32
CA ALA A 139 10.20 14.43 -4.35
C ALA A 139 10.18 12.90 -4.25
N GLN A 140 11.02 12.21 -5.02
CA GLN A 140 11.15 10.76 -4.99
C GLN A 140 11.68 10.24 -3.66
N MET A 141 12.62 10.95 -3.04
CA MET A 141 13.11 10.63 -1.69
C MET A 141 11.99 10.74 -0.64
N ARG A 142 11.15 11.77 -0.71
CA ARG A 142 9.99 11.90 0.20
C ARG A 142 8.97 10.79 -0.01
N ILE A 143 8.73 10.37 -1.24
CA ILE A 143 7.89 9.19 -1.53
C ILE A 143 8.51 7.95 -0.89
N PHE A 144 9.81 7.72 -1.11
CA PHE A 144 10.52 6.57 -0.58
C PHE A 144 10.51 6.52 0.96
N TRP A 145 10.73 7.66 1.63
CA TRP A 145 10.66 7.73 3.10
C TRP A 145 9.27 7.49 3.65
N GLN A 146 8.23 8.01 2.98
CA GLN A 146 6.86 7.74 3.38
C GLN A 146 6.52 6.25 3.19
N TYR A 147 6.94 5.66 2.08
CA TYR A 147 6.80 4.23 1.82
C TYR A 147 7.48 3.40 2.91
N SER A 148 8.74 3.69 3.24
CA SER A 148 9.47 2.94 4.26
C SER A 148 8.84 3.09 5.64
N ALA A 149 8.33 4.28 5.99
CA ALA A 149 7.59 4.50 7.23
C ALA A 149 6.30 3.65 7.32
N ILE A 150 5.57 3.51 6.21
CA ILE A 150 4.38 2.64 6.14
C ILE A 150 4.77 1.17 6.35
N VAL A 151 5.77 0.69 5.61
CA VAL A 151 6.24 -0.71 5.69
C VAL A 151 6.77 -1.05 7.09
N ARG A 152 7.41 -0.09 7.75
CA ARG A 152 7.99 -0.23 9.09
C ARG A 152 7.11 0.32 10.21
N GLN A 153 5.79 0.43 10.01
CA GLN A 153 4.87 1.00 11.01
C GLN A 153 4.92 0.30 12.39
N GLU A 154 5.37 -0.95 12.44
CA GLU A 154 5.52 -1.75 13.68
C GLU A 154 6.94 -1.73 14.27
N ALA A 155 7.83 -0.87 13.79
CA ALA A 155 9.18 -0.75 14.33
C ALA A 155 9.15 -0.24 15.79
N LEU A 156 9.80 -0.99 16.70
CA LEU A 156 9.99 -0.64 18.11
C LEU A 156 11.28 0.16 18.34
#